data_AF-A0A1Q7CG81-F1
#
_entry.id   AF-A0A1Q7CG81-F1
#
_cell.length_a   1.000
_cell.length_b   1.000
_cell.length_c   1.000
_cell.angle_alpha   90.00
_cell.angle_beta   90.00
_cell.angle_gamma   90.00
#
_symmetry.space_group_name_H-M   'P 1'
#
loop_
_entity.id
_entity.type
_entity.pdbx_description
1 polymer ?
#
loop_
_entity_poly.entity_id
_entity_poly.type
_entity_poly.pdbx_seq_one_letter_code
_entity_poly.pdbx_strand_id
1 'polypeptide(L)'
;MLIFALCALPLKAQEKLPLKLIMTTPMPGFTGDFDHFGLDLRGNRLFLAAEEHKTVEVFDLRTGKRIHSVEGFGQPLMMVYLPEQNHLVVTDGGDSAVQLVDCKTYTLKTSAR
;
A
#
# COMPACT_ATOMS: atom_id res chain seq x y z
N MET A 1 13.13 60.04 17.09
CA MET A 1 13.62 58.68 17.38
C MET A 1 12.40 57.78 17.43
N LEU A 2 12.16 56.97 16.39
CA LEU A 2 10.98 56.10 16.30
C LEU A 2 11.41 54.70 16.76
N ILE A 3 10.88 54.23 17.88
CA ILE A 3 11.17 52.89 18.41
C ILE A 3 10.17 51.91 17.79
N PHE A 4 10.65 51.01 16.94
CA PHE A 4 9.89 49.83 16.51
C PHE A 4 9.93 48.80 17.64
N ALA A 5 8.78 48.54 18.27
CA ALA A 5 8.64 47.43 19.21
C ALA A 5 8.50 46.13 18.40
N LEU A 6 9.53 45.28 18.47
CA LEU A 6 9.51 43.95 17.86
C LEU A 6 8.66 43.03 18.75
N CYS A 7 7.42 42.76 18.34
CA CYS A 7 6.54 41.81 19.02
C CYS A 7 6.97 40.38 18.60
N ALA A 8 7.66 39.66 19.49
CA ALA A 8 8.01 38.27 19.25
C ALA A 8 6.76 37.39 19.41
N LEU A 9 6.19 36.92 18.30
CA LEU A 9 5.16 35.89 18.33
C LEU A 9 5.80 34.55 18.73
N PRO A 10 5.21 33.79 19.67
CA PRO A 10 5.72 32.47 20.00
C PRO A 10 5.48 31.55 18.79
N LEU A 11 6.57 31.14 18.15
CA LEU A 11 6.53 30.13 17.09
C LEU A 11 6.33 28.76 17.76
N LYS A 12 5.11 28.22 17.70
CA LYS A 12 4.86 26.84 18.12
C LYS A 12 5.34 25.88 17.03
N ALA A 13 6.30 25.03 17.37
CA ALA A 13 6.64 23.88 16.55
C ALA A 13 5.44 22.93 16.45
N GLN A 14 5.32 22.21 15.33
CA GLN A 14 4.26 21.23 15.17
C GLN A 14 4.45 20.06 16.12
N GLU A 15 3.54 19.91 17.08
CA GLU A 15 3.52 18.76 17.98
C GLU A 15 3.03 17.53 17.19
N LYS A 16 3.96 16.63 16.85
CA LYS A 16 3.62 15.35 16.22
C LYS A 16 3.21 14.38 17.32
N LEU A 17 1.91 14.25 17.55
CA LEU A 17 1.38 13.23 18.46
C LEU A 17 1.89 11.83 18.05
N PRO A 18 2.18 10.94 19.02
CA PRO A 18 2.66 9.60 18.70
C PRO A 18 1.58 8.83 17.92
N LEU A 19 2.01 7.93 17.04
CA LEU A 19 1.10 6.99 16.40
C LEU A 19 0.47 6.09 17.46
N LYS A 20 -0.85 5.91 17.38
CA LYS A 20 -1.59 4.95 18.20
C LYS A 20 -1.77 3.67 17.41
N LEU A 21 -1.40 2.54 18.01
CA LEU A 21 -1.77 1.23 17.47
C LEU A 21 -3.29 1.10 17.52
N ILE A 22 -3.93 1.06 16.35
CA ILE A 22 -5.38 0.91 16.22
C ILE A 22 -5.80 -0.54 15.98
N MET A 23 -4.92 -1.35 15.38
CA MET A 23 -5.22 -2.72 14.98
C MET A 23 -3.93 -3.51 14.72
N THR A 24 -4.00 -4.81 14.95
CA THR A 24 -3.03 -5.80 14.48
C THR A 24 -3.79 -6.84 13.69
N THR A 25 -3.31 -7.16 12.48
CA THR A 25 -3.87 -8.24 11.64
C THR A 25 -2.96 -9.46 11.75
N PRO A 26 -3.41 -10.56 12.38
CA PRO A 26 -2.69 -11.82 12.32
C PRO A 26 -2.70 -12.38 10.89
N MET A 27 -1.55 -12.88 10.43
CA MET A 27 -1.40 -13.52 9.13
C MET A 27 -0.90 -14.96 9.30
N PRO A 28 -1.77 -15.89 9.74
CA PRO A 28 -1.37 -17.27 9.98
C PRO A 28 -0.94 -17.93 8.67
N GLY A 29 0.19 -18.65 8.71
CA GLY A 29 0.76 -19.31 7.54
C GLY A 29 1.51 -18.36 6.59
N PHE A 30 1.59 -17.06 6.89
CA PHE A 30 2.47 -16.15 6.17
C PHE A 30 3.90 -16.28 6.68
N THR A 31 4.84 -16.35 5.75
CA THR A 31 6.27 -16.61 5.99
C THR A 31 7.10 -15.85 4.96
N GLY A 32 8.36 -15.59 5.25
CA GLY A 32 9.23 -14.93 4.27
C GLY A 32 8.99 -13.44 4.16
N ASP A 33 9.61 -12.84 3.14
CA ASP A 33 9.61 -11.39 2.94
C ASP A 33 8.32 -10.85 2.30
N PHE A 34 8.07 -9.58 2.57
CA PHE A 34 7.07 -8.76 1.90
C PHE A 34 7.63 -7.36 1.68
N ASP A 35 7.18 -6.69 0.63
CA ASP A 35 7.72 -5.39 0.23
C ASP A 35 6.66 -4.29 0.43
N HIS A 36 6.01 -3.85 -0.65
CA HIS A 36 5.23 -2.62 -0.62
C HIS A 36 3.76 -2.80 -0.25
N PHE A 37 3.16 -1.73 0.28
CA PHE A 37 1.72 -1.60 0.44
C PHE A 37 1.11 -0.66 -0.61
N GLY A 38 0.05 -1.12 -1.27
CA GLY A 38 -0.81 -0.29 -2.13
C GLY A 38 -2.11 0.07 -1.41
N LEU A 39 -2.66 1.27 -1.66
CA LEU A 39 -3.85 1.76 -0.95
C LEU A 39 -5.00 2.11 -1.90
N ASP A 40 -6.18 1.55 -1.62
CA ASP A 40 -7.45 1.97 -2.19
C ASP A 40 -8.41 2.41 -1.09
N LEU A 41 -8.44 3.71 -0.82
CA LEU A 41 -9.32 4.30 0.20
C LEU A 41 -10.80 4.24 -0.18
N ARG A 42 -11.13 4.36 -1.47
CA ARG A 42 -12.54 4.40 -1.92
C ARG A 42 -13.16 3.02 -1.86
N GLY A 43 -12.41 1.98 -2.24
CA GLY A 43 -12.85 0.59 -2.17
C GLY A 43 -12.59 -0.09 -0.82
N ASN A 44 -12.01 0.60 0.17
CA ASN A 44 -11.68 0.07 1.50
C ASN A 44 -10.69 -1.11 1.46
N ARG A 45 -9.63 -1.00 0.63
CA ARG A 45 -8.64 -2.07 0.45
C ARG A 45 -7.20 -1.62 0.70
N LEU A 46 -6.44 -2.52 1.31
CA LEU A 46 -4.98 -2.46 1.40
C LEU A 46 -4.42 -3.64 0.60
N PHE A 47 -3.46 -3.37 -0.26
CA PHE A 47 -2.73 -4.37 -1.03
C PHE A 47 -1.34 -4.55 -0.42
N LEU A 48 -0.82 -5.76 -0.35
CA LEU A 48 0.52 -6.08 0.15
C LEU A 48 1.25 -6.97 -0.86
N ALA A 49 2.44 -6.57 -1.29
CA ALA A 49 3.32 -7.43 -2.08
C ALA A 49 3.92 -8.50 -1.18
N ALA A 50 3.42 -9.74 -1.30
CA ALA A 50 3.94 -10.87 -0.56
C ALA A 50 4.97 -11.60 -1.43
N GLU A 51 6.20 -11.10 -1.35
CA GLU A 51 7.29 -11.43 -2.26
C GLU A 51 7.53 -12.94 -2.37
N GLU A 52 7.78 -13.60 -1.24
CA GLU A 52 8.06 -15.04 -1.22
C GLU A 52 6.82 -15.90 -1.49
N HIS A 53 5.62 -15.36 -1.24
CA HIS A 53 4.36 -16.04 -1.50
C HIS A 53 3.95 -15.91 -2.96
N LYS A 54 4.63 -15.06 -3.74
CA LYS A 54 4.33 -14.82 -5.16
C LYS A 54 2.91 -14.31 -5.38
N THR A 55 2.43 -13.52 -4.43
CA THR A 55 1.07 -13.01 -4.40
C THR A 55 1.01 -11.53 -4.08
N VAL A 56 -0.09 -10.91 -4.46
CA VAL A 56 -0.54 -9.66 -3.85
C VAL A 56 -1.71 -9.96 -2.94
N GLU A 57 -1.49 -9.80 -1.64
CA GLU A 57 -2.51 -10.02 -0.61
C GLU A 57 -3.42 -8.79 -0.51
N VAL A 58 -4.73 -9.01 -0.36
CA VAL A 58 -5.73 -7.94 -0.30
C VAL A 58 -6.45 -7.98 1.02
N PHE A 59 -6.48 -6.86 1.73
CA PHE A 59 -7.11 -6.72 3.04
C PHE A 59 -8.23 -5.68 2.99
N ASP A 60 -9.29 -5.92 3.75
CA ASP A 60 -10.29 -4.90 4.07
C ASP A 60 -9.70 -3.94 5.12
N LEU A 61 -9.55 -2.66 4.78
CA LEU A 61 -8.90 -1.64 5.62
C LEU A 61 -9.60 -1.43 6.96
N ARG A 62 -10.93 -1.59 7.00
CA ARG A 62 -11.75 -1.32 8.20
C ARG A 62 -11.67 -2.45 9.21
N THR A 63 -11.63 -3.69 8.74
CA THR A 63 -11.67 -4.89 9.58
C THR A 63 -10.30 -5.55 9.73
N GLY A 64 -9.33 -5.17 8.90
CA GLY A 64 -8.00 -5.79 8.83
C GLY A 64 -8.01 -7.21 8.26
N LYS A 65 -9.15 -7.74 7.82
CA LYS A 65 -9.25 -9.11 7.33
C LYS A 65 -8.67 -9.23 5.94
N ARG A 66 -7.88 -10.29 5.68
CA ARG A 66 -7.54 -10.70 4.33
C ARG A 66 -8.82 -11.12 3.59
N ILE A 67 -9.11 -10.48 2.47
CA ILE A 67 -10.28 -10.72 1.62
C ILE A 67 -9.94 -11.41 0.30
N HIS A 68 -8.67 -11.36 -0.13
CA HIS A 68 -8.22 -12.03 -1.33
C HIS A 68 -6.69 -12.24 -1.34
N SER A 69 -6.22 -13.13 -2.21
CA SER A 69 -4.82 -13.28 -2.59
C SER A 69 -4.74 -13.39 -4.11
N VAL A 70 -4.06 -12.44 -4.76
CA VAL A 70 -3.87 -12.43 -6.21
C VAL A 70 -2.62 -13.25 -6.52
N GLU A 71 -2.80 -14.39 -7.17
CA GLU A 71 -1.71 -15.30 -7.53
C GLU A 71 -1.12 -14.99 -8.92
N GLY A 72 0.02 -15.63 -9.22
CA GLY A 72 0.59 -15.67 -10.57
C GLY A 72 1.78 -14.73 -10.80
N PHE A 73 2.35 -14.16 -9.74
CA PHE A 73 3.56 -13.34 -9.83
C PHE A 73 4.82 -14.22 -9.77
N GLY A 74 5.94 -13.70 -10.28
CA GLY A 74 7.27 -14.27 -10.05
C GLY A 74 7.82 -13.85 -8.69
N GLN A 75 7.86 -12.54 -8.45
CA GLN A 75 8.33 -11.88 -7.23
C GLN A 75 7.76 -10.45 -7.17
N PRO A 76 6.55 -10.24 -6.61
CA PRO A 76 5.93 -8.91 -6.55
C PRO A 76 6.67 -8.02 -5.54
N LEU A 77 6.93 -6.76 -5.92
CA LEU A 77 7.72 -5.80 -5.11
C LEU A 77 6.96 -4.49 -4.85
N MET A 78 7.19 -3.48 -5.69
CA MET A 78 6.51 -2.18 -5.62
C MET A 78 5.15 -2.22 -6.33
N MET A 79 4.21 -1.37 -5.91
CA MET A 79 2.92 -1.25 -6.60
C MET A 79 2.30 0.15 -6.50
N VAL A 80 1.45 0.47 -7.46
CA VAL A 80 0.59 1.66 -7.43
C VAL A 80 -0.83 1.31 -7.85
N TYR A 81 -1.81 1.75 -7.04
CA TYR A 81 -3.23 1.60 -7.36
C TYR A 81 -3.73 2.78 -8.18
N LEU A 82 -4.40 2.48 -9.29
CA LEU A 82 -4.99 3.44 -10.21
C LEU A 82 -6.51 3.45 -10.03
N PRO A 83 -7.08 4.42 -9.29
CA PRO A 83 -8.48 4.38 -8.86
C PRO A 83 -9.47 4.51 -10.02
N GLU A 84 -9.15 5.26 -11.06
CA GLU A 84 -10.05 5.50 -12.19
C GLU A 84 -10.26 4.25 -13.06
N GLN A 85 -9.24 3.40 -13.15
CA GLN A 85 -9.30 2.12 -13.87
C GLN A 85 -9.62 0.94 -12.96
N ASN A 86 -9.58 1.14 -11.64
CA ASN A 86 -9.60 0.07 -10.65
C ASN A 86 -8.55 -1.01 -10.96
N HIS A 87 -7.34 -0.57 -11.26
CA HIS A 87 -6.21 -1.43 -11.59
C HIS A 87 -5.06 -1.25 -10.59
N LEU A 88 -4.25 -2.29 -10.41
CA LEU A 88 -2.99 -2.22 -9.69
C LEU A 88 -1.86 -2.49 -10.67
N VAL A 89 -0.87 -1.61 -10.71
CA VAL A 89 0.36 -1.80 -11.45
C VAL A 89 1.41 -2.29 -10.46
N VAL A 90 2.02 -3.44 -10.73
CA VAL A 90 2.94 -4.14 -9.81
C VAL A 90 4.24 -4.43 -10.54
N THR A 91 5.37 -4.08 -9.95
CA THR A 91 6.67 -4.52 -10.46
C THR A 91 6.93 -5.95 -10.03
N ASP A 92 7.32 -6.81 -10.97
CA ASP A 92 7.59 -8.23 -10.74
C ASP A 92 9.04 -8.55 -11.08
N GLY A 93 9.86 -8.74 -10.05
CA GLY A 93 11.29 -9.02 -10.17
C GLY A 93 11.58 -10.39 -10.78
N GLY A 94 10.74 -11.38 -10.50
CA GLY A 94 10.91 -12.76 -10.96
C GLY A 94 10.63 -12.89 -12.45
N ASP A 95 9.64 -12.15 -12.94
CA ASP A 95 9.29 -12.11 -14.36
C ASP A 95 10.00 -11.00 -15.14
N SER A 96 10.80 -10.15 -14.47
CA SER A 96 11.42 -8.95 -15.04
C SER A 96 10.41 -8.08 -15.80
N ALA A 97 9.23 -7.90 -15.21
CA ALA A 97 8.07 -7.30 -15.87
C ALA A 97 7.34 -6.31 -14.97
N VAL A 98 6.43 -5.55 -15.59
CA VAL A 98 5.38 -4.82 -14.89
C VAL A 98 4.05 -5.50 -15.19
N GLN A 99 3.42 -5.98 -14.13
CA GLN A 99 2.16 -6.69 -14.18
C GLN A 99 1.00 -5.72 -13.91
N LEU A 100 -0.12 -5.95 -14.59
CA LEU A 100 -1.35 -5.21 -14.38
C LEU A 100 -2.38 -6.14 -13.75
N VAL A 101 -2.96 -5.76 -12.62
CA VAL A 101 -4.06 -6.48 -11.99
C VAL A 101 -5.35 -5.71 -12.20
N ASP A 102 -6.38 -6.40 -12.66
CA ASP A 102 -7.76 -5.91 -12.60
C ASP A 102 -8.28 -6.10 -11.18
N CYS A 103 -8.42 -5.03 -10.41
CA CYS A 103 -8.82 -5.13 -9.02
C CYS A 103 -10.33 -5.35 -8.85
N LYS A 104 -11.13 -5.40 -9.93
CA LYS A 104 -12.53 -5.83 -9.83
C LYS A 104 -12.62 -7.35 -9.79
N THR A 105 -11.82 -8.02 -10.61
CA THR A 105 -11.83 -9.48 -10.76
C THR A 105 -10.67 -10.17 -10.07
N TYR A 106 -9.69 -9.41 -9.57
CA TYR A 106 -8.45 -9.91 -8.99
C TYR A 106 -7.64 -10.80 -9.93
N THR A 107 -7.61 -10.43 -11.21
CA THR A 107 -6.92 -11.21 -12.25
C THR A 107 -5.77 -10.41 -12.82
N LEU A 108 -4.61 -11.07 -12.98
CA LEU A 108 -3.52 -10.59 -13.80
C LEU A 108 -3.96 -10.43 -15.26
N LYS A 109 -3.75 -9.25 -15.82
CA LYS A 109 -3.89 -8.93 -17.24
C LYS A 109 -2.49 -8.96 -17.82
N THR A 110 -2.30 -9.74 -18.89
CA THR A 110 -1.00 -9.94 -19.56
C THR A 110 -0.20 -8.65 -19.74
N SER A 111 1.09 -8.73 -19.43
CA SER A 111 2.07 -7.66 -19.50
C SER A 111 2.34 -7.17 -20.93
N ALA A 112 2.57 -5.87 -21.07
CA ALA A 112 3.28 -5.34 -22.24
C ALA A 112 4.76 -5.72 -22.06
N ARG A 113 5.30 -6.51 -23.00
CA ARG A 113 6.72 -6.84 -23.07
C ARG A 113 7.45 -5.80 -23.92
#